data_AF-A0A1H5AQZ8-F1
#
_entry.id   AF-A0A1H5AQZ8-F1
#
_cell.length_a   1.000
_cell.length_b   1.000
_cell.length_c   1.000
_cell.angle_alpha   90.00
_cell.angle_beta   90.00
_cell.angle_gamma   90.00
#
_symmetry.space_group_name_H-M   'P 1'
#
loop_
_entity.id
_entity.type
_entity.pdbx_description
1 polymer ?
#
loop_
_entity_poly.entity_id
_entity_poly.type
_entity_poly.pdbx_seq_one_letter_code
_entity_poly.pdbx_strand_id
1 'polypeptide(L)'
;MMKTRHLCAASVLLAFSPWLGGCSDTGGGLIASATDAPRTSIALRPGVRPSSVTVAFKSLDGAPPEVTSRFVPLLSTALASRDIVTADSGSANFIVQGHLSAYPAEGGVAVAWVWDVFDRKRFRRQRMDDAITVRGSPGNPWGAVDDQVLNSIAGLTAENLAGFLTNSPEAVAATGAAAGAAVAEAARPAALPARAQGFAPLD
;
A
#
# COMPACT_ATOMS: atom_id res chain seq x y z
N MET A 1 16.22 -29.68 -62.61
CA MET A 1 17.58 -30.09 -62.22
C MET A 1 17.50 -30.71 -60.82
N MET A 2 17.57 -32.05 -60.75
CA MET A 2 18.59 -32.84 -60.00
C MET A 2 18.53 -32.60 -58.47
N LYS A 3 17.80 -33.37 -57.65
CA LYS A 3 17.95 -34.79 -57.23
C LYS A 3 19.22 -35.03 -56.40
N THR A 4 19.08 -35.34 -55.10
CA THR A 4 19.93 -36.20 -54.20
C THR A 4 19.35 -36.10 -52.77
N ARG A 5 18.58 -37.06 -52.21
CA ARG A 5 18.85 -38.42 -51.69
C ARG A 5 19.60 -38.50 -50.34
N HIS A 6 18.79 -38.73 -49.29
CA HIS A 6 18.88 -39.63 -48.10
C HIS A 6 20.21 -40.12 -47.49
N LEU A 7 20.12 -40.46 -46.17
CA LEU A 7 20.95 -41.31 -45.26
C LEU A 7 21.78 -40.46 -44.26
N CYS A 8 21.91 -40.71 -42.94
CA CYS A 8 21.70 -41.82 -41.99
C CYS A 8 21.37 -41.20 -40.60
N ALA A 9 20.36 -41.66 -39.85
CA ALA A 9 20.46 -42.66 -38.76
C ALA A 9 21.51 -42.37 -37.67
N ALA A 10 21.06 -41.95 -36.48
CA ALA A 10 21.60 -42.37 -35.18
C ALA A 10 20.64 -41.97 -34.04
N SER A 11 19.93 -42.97 -33.53
CA SER A 11 19.13 -42.89 -32.31
C SER A 11 20.03 -42.76 -31.09
N VAL A 12 19.78 -41.78 -30.22
CA VAL A 12 20.15 -41.85 -28.80
C VAL A 12 18.91 -41.48 -27.99
N LEU A 13 18.31 -42.52 -27.42
CA LEU A 13 17.28 -42.44 -26.39
C LEU A 13 17.91 -41.90 -25.11
N LEU A 14 17.56 -40.66 -24.74
CA LEU A 14 17.77 -40.15 -23.38
C LEU A 14 16.43 -40.19 -22.66
N ALA A 15 16.34 -41.13 -21.73
CA ALA A 15 15.24 -41.29 -20.79
C ALA A 15 15.10 -40.02 -19.93
N PHE A 16 14.00 -39.30 -20.12
CA PHE A 16 13.64 -38.13 -19.32
C PHE A 16 12.62 -38.60 -18.28
N SER A 17 13.05 -38.73 -17.01
CA SER A 17 12.18 -39.07 -15.88
C SER A 17 11.34 -37.85 -15.46
N PRO A 18 10.00 -37.87 -15.58
CA PRO A 18 9.18 -36.82 -15.00
C PRO A 18 8.99 -37.09 -13.50
N TRP A 19 9.53 -36.20 -12.66
CA TRP A 19 9.09 -36.09 -11.28
C TRP A 19 7.69 -35.48 -11.29
N LEU A 20 6.67 -36.30 -11.00
CA LEU A 20 5.35 -35.82 -10.62
C LEU A 20 5.38 -35.37 -9.16
N GLY A 21 4.87 -34.17 -8.87
CA GLY A 21 4.59 -33.76 -7.49
C GLY A 21 4.31 -32.27 -7.32
N GLY A 22 3.10 -31.84 -7.63
CA GLY A 22 2.57 -30.53 -7.22
C GLY A 22 1.05 -30.51 -7.31
N CYS A 23 0.37 -30.63 -6.16
CA CYS A 23 -1.07 -30.43 -6.05
C CYS A 23 -1.40 -28.96 -6.33
N SER A 24 -2.16 -28.67 -7.38
CA SER A 24 -2.94 -27.43 -7.45
C SER A 24 -4.32 -27.72 -6.86
N ASP A 25 -4.57 -27.17 -5.68
CA ASP A 25 -5.89 -27.05 -5.10
C ASP A 25 -6.79 -26.28 -6.08
N THR A 26 -7.79 -26.99 -6.61
CA THR A 26 -8.75 -26.46 -7.58
C THR A 26 -9.99 -26.01 -6.82
N GLY A 27 -9.98 -24.75 -6.41
CA GLY A 27 -11.18 -24.03 -5.96
C GLY A 27 -11.67 -23.11 -7.09
N GLY A 28 -12.64 -23.59 -7.89
CA GLY A 28 -13.27 -22.80 -8.94
C GLY A 28 -14.30 -21.80 -8.39
N GLY A 29 -14.29 -20.58 -8.91
CA GLY A 29 -15.40 -19.63 -8.76
C GLY A 29 -15.06 -18.17 -9.08
N LEU A 30 -15.44 -17.75 -10.29
CA LEU A 30 -15.50 -16.37 -10.84
C LEU A 30 -14.17 -15.77 -11.36
N ILE A 31 -13.93 -15.98 -12.66
CA ILE A 31 -12.91 -15.27 -13.45
C ILE A 31 -13.38 -13.85 -13.77
N ALA A 32 -12.98 -12.86 -12.96
CA ALA A 32 -12.66 -11.56 -13.51
C ALA A 32 -11.27 -11.70 -14.17
N SER A 33 -11.19 -11.62 -15.50
CA SER A 33 -9.90 -11.53 -16.18
C SER A 33 -9.28 -10.15 -15.90
N ALA A 34 -8.66 -10.03 -14.72
CA ALA A 34 -7.60 -9.07 -14.52
C ALA A 34 -6.36 -9.68 -15.17
N THR A 35 -5.89 -9.13 -16.28
CA THR A 35 -4.58 -9.44 -16.81
C THR A 35 -3.55 -9.25 -15.70
N ASP A 36 -2.70 -10.25 -15.52
CA ASP A 36 -1.69 -10.44 -14.47
C ASP A 36 -0.64 -9.30 -14.49
N ALA A 37 -1.01 -8.13 -13.96
CA ALA A 37 -0.04 -7.18 -13.45
C ALA A 37 0.23 -7.55 -11.98
N PRO A 38 1.50 -7.60 -11.53
CA PRO A 38 1.80 -7.86 -10.14
C PRO A 38 1.17 -6.74 -9.28
N ARG A 39 0.10 -7.08 -8.56
CA ARG A 39 -0.50 -6.19 -7.59
C ARG A 39 0.42 -6.08 -6.39
N THR A 40 0.91 -4.87 -6.11
CA THR A 40 1.66 -4.61 -4.89
C THR A 40 0.65 -4.63 -3.73
N SER A 41 0.77 -5.61 -2.83
CA SER A 41 0.00 -5.67 -1.58
C SER A 41 0.96 -5.81 -0.40
N ILE A 42 1.00 -4.80 0.46
CA ILE A 42 1.85 -4.81 1.66
C ILE A 42 1.04 -5.30 2.87
N ALA A 43 1.45 -6.41 3.48
CA ALA A 43 0.77 -6.97 4.64
C ALA A 43 0.92 -6.08 5.89
N LEU A 44 -0.16 -5.96 6.68
CA LEU A 44 -0.15 -5.25 7.95
C LEU A 44 0.72 -5.96 8.99
N ARG A 45 1.43 -5.18 9.82
CA ARG A 45 2.12 -5.71 11.00
C ARG A 45 1.15 -5.82 12.19
N PRO A 46 0.94 -7.01 12.78
CA PRO A 46 0.15 -7.16 13.99
C PRO A 46 0.70 -6.31 15.14
N GLY A 47 -0.19 -5.69 15.91
CA GLY A 47 0.17 -4.92 17.10
C GLY A 47 0.72 -3.52 16.85
N VAL A 48 0.99 -3.13 15.60
CA VAL A 48 1.38 -1.75 15.22
C VAL A 48 0.21 -1.08 14.52
N ARG A 49 -0.07 0.18 14.86
CA ARG A 49 -1.15 0.96 14.25
C ARG A 49 -0.60 1.87 13.14
N PRO A 50 -1.33 2.06 12.02
CA PRO A 50 -0.94 3.04 11.01
C PRO A 50 -0.85 4.46 11.58
N SER A 51 -1.70 4.80 12.56
CA SER A 51 -1.73 6.09 13.26
C SER A 51 -0.52 6.36 14.16
N SER A 52 0.35 5.38 14.42
CA SER A 52 1.58 5.57 15.20
C SER A 52 2.58 6.53 14.52
N VAL A 53 2.37 6.83 13.24
CA VAL A 53 3.17 7.77 12.43
C VAL A 53 2.23 8.58 11.52
N THR A 54 2.73 9.72 11.04
CA THR A 54 1.97 10.64 10.20
C THR A 54 2.49 10.69 8.77
N VAL A 55 1.58 10.93 7.82
CA VAL A 55 1.90 11.08 6.40
C VAL A 55 1.47 12.44 5.87
N ALA A 56 2.18 12.97 4.88
CA ALA A 56 1.74 14.12 4.11
C ALA A 56 1.77 13.80 2.62
N PHE A 57 0.69 14.14 1.91
CA PHE A 57 0.65 14.08 0.45
C PHE A 57 1.17 15.40 -0.10
N LYS A 58 2.29 15.35 -0.83
CA LYS A 58 2.95 16.54 -1.35
C LYS A 58 2.48 16.91 -2.76
N SER A 59 2.35 15.92 -3.63
CA SER A 59 1.92 16.14 -5.02
C SER A 59 1.18 14.93 -5.56
N LEU A 60 0.31 15.20 -6.54
CA LEU A 60 -0.36 14.22 -7.35
C LEU A 60 -0.41 14.73 -8.78
N ASP A 61 0.36 14.11 -9.66
CA ASP A 61 0.56 14.58 -11.03
C ASP A 61 0.04 13.56 -12.06
N GLY A 62 -0.11 13.98 -13.32
CA GLY A 62 -0.44 13.11 -14.47
C GLY A 62 -1.94 13.01 -14.79
N ALA A 63 -2.82 13.02 -13.78
CA ALA A 63 -4.26 13.08 -14.00
C ALA A 63 -4.74 14.50 -14.36
N PRO A 64 -5.76 14.65 -15.22
CA PRO A 64 -6.42 15.92 -15.47
C PRO A 64 -6.96 16.55 -14.17
N PRO A 65 -7.03 17.89 -14.07
CA PRO A 65 -7.48 18.58 -12.86
C PRO A 65 -8.85 18.12 -12.34
N GLU A 66 -9.76 17.77 -13.25
CA GLU A 66 -11.11 17.31 -12.92
C GLU A 66 -11.11 15.92 -12.27
N VAL A 67 -10.19 15.03 -12.71
CA VAL A 67 -10.02 13.70 -12.12
C VAL A 67 -9.36 13.83 -10.75
N THR A 68 -8.31 14.64 -10.63
CA THR A 68 -7.61 14.90 -9.37
C THR A 68 -8.55 15.50 -8.32
N SER A 69 -9.39 16.46 -8.70
CA SER A 69 -10.34 17.12 -7.79
C SER A 69 -11.38 16.15 -7.22
N ARG A 70 -11.81 15.16 -7.99
CA ARG A 70 -12.71 14.08 -7.52
C ARG A 70 -11.97 13.04 -6.67
N PHE A 71 -10.73 12.73 -7.01
CA PHE A 71 -9.95 11.69 -6.34
C PHE A 71 -9.48 12.08 -4.93
N VAL A 72 -9.04 13.33 -4.72
CA VAL A 72 -8.53 13.80 -3.42
C VAL A 72 -9.48 13.53 -2.24
N PRO A 73 -10.78 13.89 -2.29
CA PRO A 73 -11.69 13.60 -1.17
C PRO A 73 -11.93 12.09 -0.96
N LEU A 74 -11.95 11.29 -2.04
CA LEU A 74 -12.08 9.83 -1.95
C LEU A 74 -10.85 9.21 -1.28
N LEU A 75 -9.66 9.68 -1.66
CA LEU A 75 -8.40 9.28 -1.04
C LEU A 75 -8.38 9.64 0.45
N SER A 76 -8.75 10.88 0.80
CA SER A 76 -8.81 11.31 2.21
C SER A 76 -9.73 10.41 3.04
N THR A 77 -10.91 10.07 2.52
CA THR A 77 -11.86 9.16 3.16
C THR A 77 -11.28 7.76 3.33
N ALA A 78 -10.65 7.22 2.29
CA ALA A 78 -10.01 5.91 2.34
C ALA A 78 -8.87 5.86 3.36
N LEU A 79 -8.03 6.89 3.44
CA LEU A 79 -6.96 6.99 4.45
C LEU A 79 -7.52 6.99 5.87
N ALA A 80 -8.54 7.80 6.13
CA ALA A 80 -9.20 7.86 7.43
C ALA A 80 -9.80 6.50 7.82
N SER A 81 -10.39 5.77 6.86
CA SER A 81 -10.92 4.41 7.09
C SER A 81 -9.87 3.38 7.52
N ARG A 82 -8.58 3.68 7.30
CA ARG A 82 -7.44 2.83 7.65
C ARG A 82 -6.62 3.37 8.83
N ASP A 83 -7.19 4.31 9.59
CA ASP A 83 -6.53 4.92 10.75
C ASP A 83 -5.19 5.58 10.39
N ILE A 84 -5.08 6.11 9.17
CA ILE A 84 -3.88 6.84 8.72
C ILE A 84 -4.05 8.31 9.06
N VAL A 85 -3.10 8.84 9.83
CA VAL A 85 -3.11 10.26 10.23
C VAL A 85 -2.35 11.10 9.22
N THR A 86 -3.03 12.07 8.62
CA THR A 86 -2.41 13.06 7.74
C THR A 86 -1.94 14.29 8.53
N ALA A 87 -0.78 14.84 8.16
CA ALA A 87 -0.24 16.07 8.73
C ALA A 87 0.34 16.97 7.64
N ASP A 88 0.71 18.20 8.00
CA ASP A 88 1.46 19.09 7.12
C ASP A 88 2.84 18.49 6.77
N SER A 89 3.33 18.77 5.56
CA SER A 89 4.59 18.21 5.07
C SER A 89 5.82 18.60 5.91
N GLY A 90 5.73 19.68 6.70
CA GLY A 90 6.81 20.10 7.59
C GLY A 90 6.94 19.24 8.86
N SER A 91 5.85 18.59 9.28
CA SER A 91 5.76 17.83 10.54
C SER A 91 5.58 16.32 10.32
N ALA A 92 5.20 15.87 9.13
CA ALA A 92 4.93 14.47 8.86
C ALA A 92 6.17 13.57 8.97
N ASN A 93 5.98 12.32 9.41
CA ASN A 93 7.04 11.31 9.41
C ASN A 93 7.42 10.89 7.99
N PHE A 94 6.41 10.77 7.10
CA PHE A 94 6.59 10.40 5.71
C PHE A 94 5.94 11.40 4.76
N ILE A 95 6.60 11.63 3.62
CA ILE A 95 6.10 12.47 2.52
C ILE A 95 5.79 11.56 1.33
N VAL A 96 4.57 11.63 0.82
CA VAL A 96 4.09 10.84 -0.30
C VAL A 96 3.98 11.72 -1.54
N GLN A 97 4.53 11.26 -2.67
CA GLN A 97 4.37 11.87 -3.98
C GLN A 97 3.74 10.86 -4.92
N GLY A 98 2.69 11.28 -5.62
CA GLY A 98 1.88 10.42 -6.47
C GLY A 98 1.92 10.79 -7.95
N HIS A 99 1.78 9.78 -8.79
CA HIS A 99 1.56 9.93 -10.22
C HIS A 99 0.44 8.99 -10.68
N LEU A 100 -0.57 9.51 -11.36
CA LEU A 100 -1.62 8.73 -12.01
C LEU A 100 -1.48 8.85 -13.52
N SER A 101 -1.69 7.74 -14.22
CA SER A 101 -1.76 7.70 -15.68
C SER A 101 -2.93 6.85 -16.14
N ALA A 102 -3.47 7.20 -17.31
CA ALA A 102 -4.46 6.40 -18.00
C ALA A 102 -4.06 6.23 -19.46
N TYR A 103 -4.08 5.00 -19.96
CA TYR A 103 -3.66 4.68 -21.32
C TYR A 103 -4.47 3.50 -21.90
N PRO A 104 -4.62 3.41 -23.24
CA PRO A 104 -5.25 2.26 -23.86
C PRO A 104 -4.49 0.98 -23.52
N ALA A 105 -5.21 -0.08 -23.18
CA ALA A 105 -4.66 -1.38 -22.88
C ALA A 105 -5.51 -2.49 -23.52
N GLU A 106 -4.98 -3.71 -23.58
CA GLU A 106 -5.78 -4.86 -24.01
C GLU A 106 -7.00 -5.01 -23.10
N GLY A 107 -8.19 -5.11 -23.68
CA GLY A 107 -9.45 -5.21 -22.93
C GLY A 107 -10.06 -3.88 -22.45
N GLY A 108 -9.43 -2.72 -22.72
CA GLY A 108 -10.02 -1.40 -22.44
C GLY A 108 -8.99 -0.29 -22.20
N VAL A 109 -9.06 0.32 -21.02
CA VAL A 109 -8.16 1.38 -20.57
C VAL A 109 -7.52 0.95 -19.25
N ALA A 110 -6.20 1.01 -19.17
CA ALA A 110 -5.49 0.84 -17.92
C ALA A 110 -5.37 2.20 -17.21
N VAL A 111 -5.67 2.20 -15.91
CA VAL A 111 -5.40 3.30 -14.99
C VAL A 111 -4.32 2.82 -14.03
N ALA A 112 -3.12 3.38 -14.17
CA ALA A 112 -1.97 3.03 -13.35
C ALA A 112 -1.65 4.15 -12.37
N TRP A 113 -1.11 3.80 -11.21
CA TRP A 113 -0.65 4.76 -10.23
C TRP A 113 0.67 4.34 -9.60
N VAL A 114 1.45 5.35 -9.21
CA VAL A 114 2.71 5.19 -8.49
C VAL A 114 2.71 6.13 -7.30
N TRP A 115 3.11 5.62 -6.15
CA TRP A 115 3.33 6.36 -4.91
C TRP A 115 4.78 6.16 -4.46
N ASP A 116 5.57 7.22 -4.48
CA ASP A 116 6.89 7.25 -3.86
C ASP A 116 6.76 7.81 -2.43
N VAL A 117 7.20 7.05 -1.43
CA VAL A 117 7.17 7.41 0.00
C VAL A 117 8.57 7.74 0.49
N PHE A 118 8.74 8.95 1.01
CA PHE A 118 10.02 9.48 1.48
C PHE A 118 9.99 9.67 2.99
N ASP A 119 11.12 9.46 3.65
CA ASP A 119 11.32 9.87 5.04
C ASP A 119 11.61 11.38 5.14
N ARG A 120 11.75 11.88 6.38
CA ARG A 120 12.13 13.28 6.66
C ARG A 120 13.50 13.67 6.11
N LYS A 121 14.39 12.71 5.89
CA LYS A 121 15.72 12.92 5.28
C LYS A 121 15.69 12.90 3.76
N ARG A 122 14.50 12.79 3.16
CA ARG A 122 14.25 12.75 1.72
C ARG A 122 14.80 11.49 1.04
N PHE A 123 15.06 10.43 1.80
CA PHE A 123 15.33 9.12 1.22
C PHE A 123 14.02 8.42 0.87
N ARG A 124 13.93 7.89 -0.35
CA ARG A 124 12.78 7.07 -0.76
C ARG A 124 12.83 5.75 0.01
N ARG A 125 11.85 5.53 0.86
CA ARG A 125 11.67 4.34 1.69
C ARG A 125 10.92 3.25 0.98
N GLN A 126 9.93 3.63 0.16
CA GLN A 126 9.07 2.71 -0.56
C GLN A 126 8.63 3.33 -1.87
N ARG A 127 8.49 2.50 -2.89
CA ARG A 127 7.71 2.79 -4.08
C ARG A 127 6.59 1.77 -4.16
N MET A 128 5.36 2.23 -4.34
CA MET A 128 4.18 1.38 -4.50
C MET A 128 3.58 1.71 -5.85
N ASP A 129 3.44 0.72 -6.71
CA ASP A 129 2.82 0.88 -8.01
C ASP A 129 1.86 -0.27 -8.28
N ASP A 130 0.77 0.05 -8.98
CA ASP A 130 -0.28 -0.88 -9.34
C ASP A 130 -1.12 -0.27 -10.48
N ALA A 131 -1.98 -1.08 -11.09
CA ALA A 131 -2.87 -0.66 -12.16
C ALA A 131 -4.16 -1.48 -12.17
N ILE A 132 -5.25 -0.86 -12.64
CA ILE A 132 -6.48 -1.58 -12.99
C ILE A 132 -6.85 -1.34 -14.44
N THR A 133 -7.37 -2.37 -15.10
CA THR A 133 -7.95 -2.25 -16.43
C THR A 133 -9.47 -2.15 -16.32
N VAL A 134 -10.03 -1.12 -16.94
CA VAL A 134 -11.47 -0.83 -16.97
C VAL A 134 -11.97 -0.78 -18.41
N ARG A 135 -13.27 -1.02 -18.61
CA ARG A 135 -13.87 -0.90 -19.94
C ARG A 135 -13.88 0.58 -20.34
N GLY A 136 -13.35 0.90 -21.51
CA GLY A 136 -13.21 2.27 -21.98
C GLY A 136 -12.82 2.36 -23.45
N SER A 137 -12.91 3.56 -24.01
CA SER A 137 -12.47 3.83 -25.39
C SER A 137 -10.99 4.23 -25.43
N PRO A 138 -10.17 3.64 -26.32
CA PRO A 138 -8.77 4.03 -26.51
C PRO A 138 -8.56 5.52 -26.82
N GLY A 139 -9.54 6.17 -27.47
CA GLY A 139 -9.44 7.58 -27.85
C GLY A 139 -9.63 8.57 -26.68
N ASN A 140 -10.15 8.10 -25.54
CA ASN A 140 -10.31 8.92 -24.34
C ASN A 140 -10.10 8.07 -23.07
N PRO A 141 -8.84 7.79 -22.70
CA PRO A 141 -8.54 6.97 -21.52
C PRO A 141 -9.16 7.50 -20.23
N TRP A 142 -9.05 8.81 -19.97
CA TRP A 142 -9.60 9.42 -18.75
C TRP A 142 -11.14 9.42 -18.71
N GLY A 143 -11.80 9.31 -19.86
CA GLY A 143 -13.26 9.16 -19.94
C GLY A 143 -13.80 7.86 -19.33
N ALA A 144 -12.94 6.85 -19.14
CA ALA A 144 -13.29 5.59 -18.49
C ALA A 144 -13.14 5.63 -16.96
N VAL A 145 -12.63 6.74 -16.40
CA VAL A 145 -12.31 6.89 -14.98
C VAL A 145 -13.47 7.58 -14.25
N ASP A 146 -14.42 6.76 -13.80
CA ASP A 146 -15.54 7.19 -12.96
C ASP A 146 -15.19 7.18 -11.45
N ASP A 147 -16.14 7.60 -10.62
CA ASP A 147 -15.93 7.70 -9.17
C ASP A 147 -15.77 6.32 -8.51
N GLN A 148 -16.34 5.26 -9.09
CA GLN A 148 -16.17 3.89 -8.58
C GLN A 148 -14.73 3.41 -8.80
N VAL A 149 -14.15 3.70 -9.97
CA VAL A 149 -12.75 3.44 -10.28
C VAL A 149 -11.85 4.21 -9.33
N LEU A 150 -12.08 5.52 -9.17
CA LEU A 150 -11.31 6.36 -8.27
C LEU A 150 -11.40 5.88 -6.81
N ASN A 151 -12.58 5.47 -6.35
CA ASN A 151 -12.76 4.95 -5.00
C ASN A 151 -12.02 3.62 -4.79
N SER A 152 -11.96 2.77 -5.82
CA SER A 152 -11.19 1.52 -5.78
C SER A 152 -9.68 1.79 -5.66
N ILE A 153 -9.16 2.74 -6.45
CA ILE A 153 -7.75 3.17 -6.40
C ILE A 153 -7.42 3.77 -5.02
N ALA A 154 -8.33 4.59 -4.47
CA ALA A 154 -8.18 5.17 -3.15
C ALA A 154 -8.10 4.10 -2.05
N GLY A 155 -8.98 3.08 -2.10
CA GLY A 155 -8.98 1.95 -1.19
C GLY A 155 -7.66 1.16 -1.25
N LEU A 156 -7.23 0.76 -2.45
CA LEU A 156 -5.97 0.04 -2.66
C LEU A 156 -4.74 0.86 -2.18
N THR A 157 -4.77 2.17 -2.42
CA THR A 157 -3.72 3.08 -1.94
C THR A 157 -3.66 3.11 -0.41
N ALA A 158 -4.81 3.27 0.25
CA ALA A 158 -4.87 3.32 1.71
C ALA A 158 -4.46 1.98 2.36
N GLU A 159 -4.83 0.86 1.76
CA GLU A 159 -4.41 -0.47 2.20
C GLU A 159 -2.89 -0.65 2.13
N ASN A 160 -2.30 -0.36 0.98
CA ASN A 160 -0.86 -0.46 0.79
C ASN A 160 -0.08 0.49 1.69
N LEU A 161 -0.55 1.73 1.82
CA LEU A 161 0.09 2.69 2.70
C LEU A 161 -0.01 2.27 4.16
N ALA A 162 -1.14 1.74 4.64
CA ALA A 162 -1.27 1.20 5.99
C ALA A 162 -0.30 0.03 6.22
N GLY A 163 -0.17 -0.87 5.25
CA GLY A 163 0.81 -1.95 5.25
C GLY A 163 2.25 -1.42 5.40
N PHE A 164 2.63 -0.43 4.60
CA PHE A 164 3.94 0.22 4.70
C PHE A 164 4.16 0.87 6.07
N LEU A 165 3.20 1.68 6.55
CA LEU A 165 3.34 2.45 7.78
C LEU A 165 3.52 1.54 8.99
N THR A 166 2.73 0.47 9.09
CA THR A 166 2.83 -0.50 10.21
C THR A 166 4.14 -1.27 10.21
N ASN A 167 4.82 -1.39 9.06
CA ASN A 167 6.13 -2.02 8.94
C ASN A 167 7.30 -1.03 9.05
N SER A 168 7.03 0.26 9.18
CA SER A 168 8.09 1.26 9.34
C SER A 168 8.77 1.16 10.71
N PRO A 169 10.11 1.32 10.79
CA PRO A 169 10.82 1.31 12.07
C PRO A 169 10.34 2.45 12.99
N GLU A 170 9.92 3.59 12.42
CA GLU A 170 9.34 4.71 13.13
C GLU A 170 8.05 4.32 13.87
N ALA A 171 7.14 3.59 13.21
CA ALA A 171 5.90 3.13 13.82
C ALA A 171 6.12 2.07 14.89
N VAL A 172 7.08 1.15 14.66
CA VAL A 172 7.47 0.13 15.65
C VAL A 172 8.04 0.80 16.90
N ALA A 173 8.94 1.78 16.73
CA ALA A 173 9.54 2.52 17.83
C ALA A 173 8.49 3.34 18.61
N ALA A 174 7.59 4.04 17.92
CA ALA A 174 6.50 4.79 18.54
C ALA A 174 5.57 3.89 19.37
N THR A 175 5.24 2.71 18.83
CA THR A 175 4.40 1.73 19.52
C THR A 175 5.09 1.17 20.77
N GLY A 176 6.38 0.87 20.70
CA GLY A 176 7.17 0.44 21.86
C GLY A 176 7.29 1.51 22.95
N ALA A 177 7.48 2.78 22.56
CA ALA A 177 7.52 3.91 23.48
C ALA A 177 6.18 4.11 24.21
N ALA A 178 5.06 4.01 23.49
CA ALA A 178 3.71 4.09 24.07
C ALA A 178 3.46 2.96 25.08
N ALA A 179 3.88 1.74 24.77
CA ALA A 179 3.78 0.61 25.70
C ALA A 179 4.62 0.82 26.97
N GLY A 180 5.86 1.31 26.83
CA GLY A 180 6.73 1.62 27.97
C GLY A 180 6.16 2.73 28.86
N ALA A 181 5.57 3.77 28.27
CA ALA A 181 4.91 4.84 29.02
C ALA A 181 3.69 4.33 29.82
N ALA A 182 2.89 3.44 29.23
CA ALA A 182 1.75 2.84 29.93
C ALA A 182 2.18 1.98 31.13
N VAL A 183 3.27 1.22 30.99
CA VAL A 183 3.84 0.45 32.12
C VAL A 183 4.38 1.37 33.20
N ALA A 184 5.06 2.46 32.83
CA ALA A 184 5.58 3.43 33.79
C ALA A 184 4.45 4.15 34.55
N GLU A 185 3.33 4.48 33.89
CA GLU A 185 2.15 5.05 34.54
C GLU A 185 1.51 4.06 35.52
N ALA A 186 1.34 2.80 35.13
CA ALA A 186 0.79 1.76 36.01
C ALA A 186 1.67 1.46 37.23
N ALA A 187 2.99 1.68 37.12
CA ALA A 187 3.94 1.52 38.22
C ALA A 187 4.06 2.75 39.13
N ARG A 188 3.38 3.88 38.83
CA ARG A 188 3.38 5.04 39.73
C ARG A 188 2.64 4.68 41.01
N PRO A 189 3.29 4.72 42.19
CA PRO A 189 2.59 4.54 43.44
C PRO A 189 1.55 5.67 43.58
N ALA A 190 0.33 5.30 43.97
CA ALA A 190 -0.71 6.28 44.29
C ALA A 190 -0.13 7.27 45.30
N ALA A 191 -0.01 8.53 44.90
CA ALA A 191 0.52 9.58 45.77
C ALA A 191 -0.33 9.59 47.04
N LEU A 192 0.27 9.18 48.17
CA LEU A 192 -0.36 9.29 49.47
C LEU A 192 -0.81 10.74 49.64
N PRO A 193 -2.09 11.00 49.98
CA PRO A 193 -2.55 12.37 50.17
C PRO A 193 -1.64 13.01 51.19
N ALA A 194 -1.01 14.12 50.80
CA ALA A 194 -0.13 14.88 51.67
C ALA A 194 -0.91 15.18 52.95
N ARG A 195 -0.52 14.54 54.07
CA ARG A 195 -1.08 14.85 55.38
C ARG A 195 -0.79 16.33 55.62
N ALA A 196 -1.82 17.15 55.51
CA ALA A 196 -1.80 18.53 55.96
C ALA A 196 -1.49 18.50 57.47
N GLN A 197 -0.23 18.69 57.82
CA GLN A 197 0.18 18.91 59.20
C GLN A 197 -0.26 20.32 59.57
N GLY A 198 -1.52 20.46 59.99
CA GLY A 198 -2.00 21.64 60.69
C GLY A 198 -1.38 21.67 62.07
N PHE A 199 -0.27 22.38 62.21
CA PHE A 199 0.28 22.75 63.50
C PHE A 199 -0.47 23.99 64.00
N ALA A 200 -1.35 23.82 64.98
CA ALA A 200 -1.97 24.93 65.69
C ALA A 200 -1.10 25.28 66.92
N PRO A 201 -0.67 26.54 67.11
CA PRO A 201 -0.04 26.95 68.35
C PRO A 201 -1.09 27.06 69.46
N LEU A 202 -0.70 26.65 70.66
CA LEU A 202 -1.48 26.83 71.89
C LEU A 202 -1.23 28.26 72.40
N ASP A 203 -2.30 29.03 72.57
CA ASP A 203 -2.41 30.18 73.47
C ASP A 203 -3.78 30.12 74.17
#